data_AF-A0A935D063-F1
#
_entry.id   AF-A0A935D063-F1
#
_cell.length_a   1.000
_cell.length_b   1.000
_cell.length_c   1.000
_cell.angle_alpha   90.00
_cell.angle_beta   90.00
_cell.angle_gamma   90.00
#
_symmetry.space_group_name_H-M   'P 1'
#
loop_
_entity.id
_entity.type
_entity.pdbx_description
1 polymer ?
#
loop_
_entity_poly.entity_id
_entity_poly.type
_entity_poly.pdbx_seq_one_letter_code
_entity_poly.pdbx_strand_id
1 'polypeptide(L)'
;MISLTSQLHKIFTELDQKVYPKIGLLLDDSVMFCLENENVEFISDLSEMIHKLRNEFESLIHFERKLVFKTLIDCGLMYGQEPSFSVDNLTELLKLIEVKDHRINSMLEMIDTKPYNQSEKISRLVSAFRNSFIPSRLTLYDKVTQSSILPNLKQKSHVKK
;
A
#
# COMPACT_ATOMS: atom_id res chain seq x y z
N MET A 1 -16.67 21.03 -10.68
CA MET A 1 -15.81 19.86 -10.95
C MET A 1 -14.55 20.01 -10.09
N ILE A 2 -14.20 19.05 -9.23
CA ILE A 2 -12.97 19.12 -8.40
C ILE A 2 -11.78 18.74 -9.29
N SER A 3 -10.71 19.55 -9.31
CA SER A 3 -9.51 19.25 -10.11
C SER A 3 -8.87 17.93 -9.68
N LEU A 4 -8.23 17.21 -10.62
CA LEU A 4 -7.51 15.97 -10.34
C LEU A 4 -6.48 16.15 -9.22
N THR A 5 -5.75 17.27 -9.24
CA THR A 5 -4.79 17.66 -8.21
C THR A 5 -5.44 17.73 -6.81
N SER A 6 -6.62 18.33 -6.69
CA SER A 6 -7.34 18.39 -5.41
C SER A 6 -7.85 17.01 -4.96
N GLN A 7 -8.23 16.13 -5.90
CA GLN A 7 -8.60 14.75 -5.58
C GLN A 7 -7.38 13.94 -5.08
N LEU A 8 -6.24 14.02 -5.78
CA LEU A 8 -5.00 13.36 -5.38
C LEU A 8 -4.51 13.86 -4.03
N HIS A 9 -4.54 15.18 -3.78
CA HIS A 9 -4.16 15.74 -2.49
C HIS A 9 -5.03 15.19 -1.34
N LYS A 10 -6.34 15.08 -1.53
CA LYS A 10 -7.23 14.46 -0.52
C LYS A 10 -6.87 13.00 -0.25
N ILE A 11 -6.56 12.23 -1.31
CA ILE A 11 -6.17 10.82 -1.17
C ILE A 11 -4.83 10.71 -0.45
N PHE A 12 -3.83 11.52 -0.79
CA PHE A 12 -2.54 11.54 -0.10
C PHE A 12 -2.69 11.89 1.37
N THR A 13 -3.46 12.92 1.70
CA THR A 13 -3.71 13.31 3.09
C THR A 13 -4.41 12.20 3.87
N GLU A 14 -5.42 11.55 3.29
CA GLU A 14 -6.12 10.42 3.93
C GLU A 14 -5.18 9.24 4.19
N LEU A 15 -4.37 8.86 3.19
CA LEU A 15 -3.38 7.80 3.31
C LEU A 15 -2.35 8.13 4.37
N ASP A 16 -1.75 9.32 4.29
CA ASP A 16 -0.60 9.74 5.08
C ASP A 16 -0.93 10.01 6.54
N GLN A 17 -2.08 10.65 6.79
CA GLN A 17 -2.45 11.11 8.13
C GLN A 17 -3.38 10.16 8.87
N LYS A 18 -4.06 9.23 8.17
CA LYS A 18 -5.02 8.32 8.81
C LYS A 18 -4.70 6.86 8.56
N VAL A 19 -4.59 6.44 7.30
CA VAL A 19 -4.47 5.02 6.97
C VAL A 19 -3.12 4.46 7.41
N TYR A 20 -2.00 5.07 7.00
CA TYR A 20 -0.67 4.57 7.36
C TYR A 20 -0.41 4.59 8.87
N PRO A 21 -0.72 5.68 9.61
CA PRO A 21 -0.53 5.68 11.06
C PRO A 21 -1.37 4.60 11.76
N LYS A 22 -2.63 4.41 11.34
CA LYS A 22 -3.49 3.37 11.91
C LYS A 22 -2.93 1.97 11.72
N ILE A 23 -2.43 1.66 10.52
CA ILE A 23 -1.82 0.35 10.26
C ILE A 23 -0.53 0.17 11.04
N GLY A 24 0.30 1.22 11.14
CA GLY A 24 1.52 1.21 11.95
C GLY A 24 1.24 0.87 13.42
N LEU A 25 0.23 1.50 14.02
CA LEU A 25 -0.18 1.20 15.40
C LEU A 25 -0.65 -0.26 15.56
N LEU A 26 -1.44 -0.78 14.62
CA LEU A 26 -1.89 -2.17 14.70
C LEU A 26 -0.75 -3.18 14.51
N LEU A 27 0.26 -2.84 13.71
CA LEU A 27 1.47 -3.65 13.57
C LEU A 27 2.27 -3.67 14.88
N ASP A 28 2.47 -2.51 15.50
CA ASP A 28 3.17 -2.41 16.78
C ASP A 28 2.41 -3.16 17.90
N ASP A 29 1.08 -3.04 17.95
CA ASP A 29 0.22 -3.81 18.87
C ASP A 29 0.34 -5.32 18.65
N SER A 30 0.48 -5.75 17.39
CA SER A 30 0.62 -7.17 17.02
C SER A 30 2.01 -7.71 17.35
N VAL A 31 3.06 -6.89 17.23
CA VAL A 31 4.40 -7.22 17.71
C VAL A 31 4.38 -7.41 19.23
N MET A 32 3.78 -6.47 19.97
CA MET A 32 3.65 -6.57 21.43
C MET A 32 2.86 -7.80 21.85
N PHE A 33 1.77 -8.12 21.14
CA PHE A 33 1.02 -9.36 21.38
C PHE A 33 1.89 -10.61 21.24
N CYS A 34 2.77 -10.67 20.23
CA CYS A 34 3.66 -11.81 20.04
C CYS A 34 4.68 -11.92 21.18
N LEU A 35 5.21 -10.80 21.66
CA LEU A 35 6.15 -10.76 22.80
C LEU A 35 5.47 -11.20 24.11
N GLU A 36 4.25 -10.73 24.36
CA GLU A 36 3.45 -11.12 25.55
C GLU A 36 3.12 -12.62 25.57
N ASN A 37 3.14 -13.27 24.42
CA ASN A 37 2.74 -14.67 24.25
C ASN A 37 3.89 -15.57 23.80
N GLU A 38 5.16 -15.18 24.01
CA GLU A 38 6.37 -15.86 23.49
C GLU A 38 6.45 -17.36 23.78
N ASN A 39 5.78 -17.82 24.85
CA ASN A 39 5.75 -19.23 25.28
C ASN A 39 4.65 -20.07 24.61
N VAL A 40 3.80 -19.46 23.78
CA VAL A 40 2.69 -20.15 23.10
C VAL A 40 3.21 -20.86 21.85
N GLU A 41 2.77 -22.11 21.66
CA GLU A 41 3.08 -22.88 20.46
C GLU A 41 2.70 -22.08 19.21
N PHE A 42 3.60 -22.08 18.21
CA PHE A 42 3.46 -21.34 16.95
C PHE A 42 3.57 -19.81 17.05
N ILE A 43 3.72 -19.18 18.22
CA ILE A 43 3.83 -17.70 18.30
C ILE A 43 5.07 -17.14 17.61
N SER A 44 6.16 -17.92 17.57
CA SER A 44 7.41 -17.55 16.91
C SER A 44 7.21 -17.33 15.41
N ASP A 45 6.47 -18.23 14.76
CA ASP A 45 6.12 -18.10 13.35
C ASP A 45 5.27 -16.84 13.10
N LEU A 46 4.30 -16.56 13.98
CA LEU A 46 3.48 -15.36 13.87
C LEU A 46 4.33 -14.10 14.03
N SER A 47 5.21 -14.08 15.05
CA SER A 47 6.14 -12.97 15.29
C SER A 47 6.98 -12.69 14.05
N GLU A 48 7.56 -13.73 13.45
CA GLU A 48 8.36 -13.60 12.23
C GLU A 48 7.54 -13.02 11.06
N MET A 49 6.31 -13.51 10.86
CA MET A 49 5.41 -13.01 9.82
C MET A 49 5.01 -11.55 10.04
N ILE A 50 4.70 -11.16 11.29
CA ILE A 50 4.35 -9.78 11.64
C ILE A 50 5.54 -8.85 11.42
N HIS A 51 6.75 -9.26 11.79
CA HIS A 51 7.96 -8.48 11.51
C HIS A 51 8.22 -8.31 10.01
N LYS A 52 8.07 -9.39 9.21
CA LYS A 52 8.18 -9.32 7.74
C LYS A 52 7.12 -8.39 7.14
N LEU A 53 5.88 -8.49 7.60
CA LEU A 53 4.78 -7.63 7.16
C LEU A 53 5.04 -6.17 7.49
N ARG A 54 5.53 -5.87 8.70
CA ARG A 54 5.92 -4.52 9.13
C ARG A 54 7.01 -3.94 8.23
N ASN A 55 8.03 -4.72 7.91
CA ASN A 55 9.12 -4.28 7.04
C ASN A 55 8.64 -3.99 5.61
N GLU A 56 7.79 -4.84 5.03
CA GLU A 56 7.24 -4.60 3.68
C GLU A 56 6.31 -3.38 3.67
N PHE A 57 5.50 -3.21 4.71
CA PHE A 57 4.63 -2.05 4.89
C PHE A 57 5.43 -0.74 5.00
N GLU A 58 6.44 -0.68 5.87
CA GLU A 58 7.29 0.51 6.04
C GLU A 58 8.05 0.85 4.75
N SER A 59 8.63 -0.16 4.10
CA SER A 59 9.33 -0.02 2.84
C SER A 59 8.41 0.52 1.74
N LEU A 60 7.18 0.01 1.66
CA LEU A 60 6.18 0.45 0.71
C LEU A 60 5.76 1.90 0.94
N ILE A 61 5.43 2.29 2.17
CA ILE A 61 5.08 3.69 2.48
C ILE A 61 6.22 4.63 2.15
N HIS A 62 7.45 4.23 2.46
CA HIS A 62 8.62 5.02 2.12
C HIS A 62 8.73 5.26 0.61
N PHE A 63 8.50 4.21 -0.17
CA PHE A 63 8.50 4.25 -1.62
C PHE A 63 7.38 5.14 -2.16
N GLU A 64 6.17 4.99 -1.63
CA GLU A 64 5.01 5.80 -2.02
C GLU A 64 5.21 7.28 -1.73
N ARG A 65 5.63 7.63 -0.51
CA ARG A 65 5.87 9.02 -0.11
C ARG A 65 6.98 9.69 -0.92
N LYS A 66 8.10 9.00 -1.09
CA LYS A 66 9.28 9.61 -1.73
C LYS A 66 9.24 9.63 -3.24
N LEU A 67 8.67 8.59 -3.86
CA LEU A 67 8.73 8.41 -5.30
C LEU A 67 7.37 8.67 -5.92
N VAL A 68 6.33 7.96 -5.50
CA VAL A 68 5.03 8.07 -6.18
C VAL A 68 4.33 9.40 -5.92
N PHE A 69 4.18 9.81 -4.66
CA PHE A 69 3.47 11.06 -4.35
C PHE A 69 4.24 12.25 -4.91
N LYS A 70 5.57 12.25 -4.76
CA LYS A 70 6.45 13.26 -5.35
C LYS A 70 6.30 13.32 -6.86
N THR A 71 6.41 12.19 -7.58
CA THR A 71 6.26 12.15 -9.03
C THR A 71 4.86 12.60 -9.47
N LEU A 72 3.80 12.19 -8.78
CA LEU A 72 2.44 12.61 -9.12
C LEU A 72 2.19 14.09 -8.88
N ILE A 73 2.80 14.66 -7.85
CA ILE A 73 2.82 16.11 -7.59
C ILE A 73 3.59 16.82 -8.71
N ASP A 74 4.79 16.36 -9.06
CA ASP A 74 5.63 16.96 -10.09
C ASP A 74 4.94 16.90 -11.48
N CYS A 75 4.27 15.78 -11.80
CA CYS A 75 3.49 15.63 -13.03
C CYS A 75 2.13 16.36 -13.00
N GLY A 76 1.52 16.53 -11.82
CA GLY A 76 0.17 17.08 -11.64
C GLY A 76 0.09 18.56 -11.23
N LEU A 77 1.21 19.18 -10.86
CA LEU A 77 1.33 20.62 -10.56
C LEU A 77 1.88 21.45 -11.72
N MET A 78 2.44 20.82 -12.75
CA MET A 78 2.89 21.53 -13.95
C MET A 78 1.69 21.85 -14.85
N TYR A 79 0.93 22.87 -14.44
CA TYR A 79 0.09 23.64 -15.36
C TYR A 79 0.97 24.15 -16.52
N GLY A 80 0.93 23.46 -17.66
CA GLY A 80 1.51 23.94 -18.91
C GLY A 80 3.01 23.73 -19.11
N GLN A 81 3.69 22.91 -18.29
CA GLN A 81 5.05 22.45 -18.59
C GLN A 81 5.06 20.94 -18.83
N GLU A 82 5.81 20.49 -19.84
CA GLU A 82 6.02 19.06 -20.04
C GLU A 82 6.70 18.48 -18.80
N PRO A 83 6.21 17.34 -18.27
CA PRO A 83 6.80 16.72 -17.10
C PRO A 83 8.29 16.43 -17.36
N SER A 84 9.17 16.92 -16.48
CA SER A 84 10.61 16.63 -16.54
C SER A 84 10.96 15.18 -16.21
N PHE A 85 9.96 14.40 -15.80
CA PHE A 85 10.07 12.99 -15.44
C PHE A 85 9.39 12.11 -16.50
N SER A 86 10.08 11.07 -16.96
CA SER A 86 9.51 10.17 -17.96
C SER A 86 8.34 9.38 -17.38
N VAL A 87 7.26 9.27 -18.16
CA VAL A 87 6.06 8.48 -17.85
C VAL A 87 6.40 6.99 -17.66
N ASP A 88 7.48 6.51 -18.31
CA ASP A 88 7.99 5.14 -18.19
C ASP A 88 8.45 4.84 -16.77
N ASN A 89 9.11 5.80 -16.10
CA ASN A 89 9.56 5.63 -14.73
C ASN A 89 8.36 5.51 -13.77
N LEU A 90 7.29 6.28 -13.97
CA LEU A 90 6.07 6.16 -13.14
C LEU A 90 5.40 4.79 -13.34
N THR A 91 5.39 4.27 -14.56
CA THR A 91 4.86 2.93 -14.85
C THR A 91 5.65 1.83 -14.13
N GLU A 92 6.97 1.94 -14.12
CA GLU A 92 7.83 0.99 -13.40
C GLU A 92 7.65 1.09 -11.88
N LEU A 93 7.51 2.31 -11.33
CA LEU A 93 7.19 2.53 -9.93
C LEU A 93 5.86 1.87 -9.53
N LEU A 94 4.82 1.97 -10.37
CA LEU A 94 3.51 1.33 -10.12
C LEU A 94 3.61 -0.21 -10.15
N LYS A 95 4.40 -0.78 -11.06
CA LYS A 95 4.65 -2.24 -11.07
C LYS A 95 5.39 -2.72 -9.83
N LEU A 96 6.40 -1.97 -9.36
CA LEU A 96 7.12 -2.31 -8.13
C LEU A 96 6.20 -2.30 -6.91
N ILE A 97 5.24 -1.38 -6.90
CA ILE A 97 4.17 -1.31 -5.91
C ILE A 97 3.26 -2.53 -5.99
N GLU A 98 2.79 -2.94 -7.18
CA GLU A 98 1.95 -4.12 -7.35
C GLU A 98 2.63 -5.38 -6.80
N VAL A 99 3.94 -5.53 -7.03
CA VAL A 99 4.73 -6.65 -6.46
C VAL A 99 4.72 -6.62 -4.92
N LYS A 100 4.85 -5.44 -4.32
CA LYS A 100 4.79 -5.27 -2.86
C LYS A 100 3.39 -5.57 -2.32
N ASP A 101 2.35 -5.17 -3.05
CA ASP A 101 0.96 -5.46 -2.69
C ASP A 101 0.67 -6.95 -2.71
N HIS A 102 1.18 -7.67 -3.71
CA HIS A 102 1.08 -9.12 -3.74
C HIS A 102 1.78 -9.77 -2.54
N ARG A 103 2.99 -9.33 -2.17
CA ARG A 103 3.69 -9.85 -0.98
C ARG A 103 2.91 -9.62 0.31
N ILE A 104 2.39 -8.40 0.49
CA ILE A 104 1.55 -8.06 1.65
C ILE A 104 0.32 -8.97 1.69
N ASN A 105 -0.39 -9.12 0.57
CA ASN A 105 -1.56 -10.00 0.50
C ASN A 105 -1.23 -11.46 0.83
N SER A 106 -0.15 -12.01 0.27
CA SER A 106 0.27 -13.38 0.57
C SER A 106 0.60 -13.57 2.06
N MET A 107 1.26 -12.58 2.69
CA MET A 107 1.51 -12.64 4.14
C MET A 107 0.20 -12.59 4.95
N LEU A 108 -0.76 -11.76 4.55
CA LEU A 108 -2.07 -11.68 5.22
C LEU A 108 -2.85 -12.99 5.08
N GLU A 109 -2.80 -13.66 3.93
CA GLU A 109 -3.40 -14.98 3.71
C GLU A 109 -2.76 -16.06 4.60
N MET A 110 -1.44 -16.02 4.75
CA MET A 110 -0.73 -16.95 5.64
C MET A 110 -1.07 -16.72 7.12
N ILE A 111 -1.26 -15.47 7.54
CA ILE A 111 -1.68 -15.12 8.91
C ILE A 111 -3.11 -15.65 9.17
N ASP A 112 -4.00 -15.54 8.19
CA ASP A 112 -5.41 -15.94 8.30
C ASP A 112 -5.66 -17.45 8.37
N THR A 113 -4.80 -18.22 7.70
CA THR A 113 -4.95 -19.68 7.58
C THR A 113 -4.42 -20.44 8.80
N LYS A 114 -3.65 -19.76 9.65
CA LYS A 114 -3.11 -20.31 10.89
C LYS A 114 -4.04 -20.01 12.10
N PRO A 115 -3.94 -20.77 13.20
CA PRO A 115 -4.84 -20.62 14.37
C PRO A 115 -4.78 -19.24 15.07
N TYR A 116 -3.88 -18.35 14.66
CA TYR A 116 -3.76 -16.99 15.19
C TYR A 116 -4.96 -16.08 14.87
N ASN A 117 -5.76 -16.44 13.87
CA ASN A 117 -6.94 -15.67 13.45
C ASN A 117 -8.01 -15.54 14.55
N GLN A 118 -7.92 -16.35 15.62
CA GLN A 118 -8.76 -16.24 16.81
C GLN A 118 -8.39 -15.06 17.71
N SER A 119 -7.18 -14.50 17.56
CA SER A 119 -6.76 -13.30 18.29
C SER A 119 -7.44 -12.06 17.71
N GLU A 120 -8.16 -11.32 18.55
CA GLU A 120 -8.79 -10.05 18.15
C GLU A 120 -7.76 -9.05 17.60
N LYS A 121 -6.57 -8.99 18.21
CA LYS A 121 -5.48 -8.08 17.78
C LYS A 121 -5.04 -8.40 16.33
N ILE A 122 -4.83 -9.68 16.03
CA ILE A 122 -4.41 -10.15 14.70
C ILE A 122 -5.54 -9.98 13.68
N SER A 123 -6.77 -10.34 14.05
CA SER A 123 -7.96 -10.16 13.20
C SER A 123 -8.19 -8.68 12.84
N ARG A 124 -8.00 -7.76 13.79
CA ARG A 124 -8.07 -6.31 13.56
C ARG A 124 -6.98 -5.81 12.62
N LEU A 125 -5.75 -6.30 12.76
CA LEU A 125 -4.66 -5.99 11.84
C LEU A 125 -5.03 -6.41 10.40
N VAL A 126 -5.38 -7.69 10.20
CA VAL A 126 -5.72 -8.21 8.87
C VAL A 126 -6.91 -7.45 8.27
N SER A 127 -7.94 -7.21 9.07
CA SER A 127 -9.12 -6.46 8.65
C SER A 127 -8.77 -5.03 8.25
N ALA A 128 -7.87 -4.35 8.98
CA ALA A 128 -7.45 -3.00 8.63
C ALA A 128 -6.68 -2.97 7.31
N PHE A 129 -5.83 -3.98 7.06
CA PHE A 129 -5.16 -4.10 5.76
C PHE A 129 -6.16 -4.28 4.62
N ARG A 130 -7.10 -5.22 4.75
CA ARG A 130 -8.05 -5.57 3.68
C ARG A 130 -9.11 -4.52 3.42
N ASN A 131 -9.61 -3.87 4.48
CA ASN A 131 -10.77 -2.99 4.39
C ASN A 131 -10.39 -1.51 4.33
N SER A 132 -9.14 -1.16 4.65
CA SER A 132 -8.67 0.22 4.65
C SER A 132 -7.40 0.40 3.82
N PHE A 133 -6.30 -0.29 4.15
CA PHE A 133 -5.01 -0.05 3.51
C PHE A 133 -5.03 -0.33 1.99
N ILE A 134 -5.43 -1.54 1.60
CA ILE A 134 -5.44 -1.98 0.20
C ILE A 134 -6.44 -1.14 -0.62
N PRO A 135 -7.72 -0.99 -0.22
CA PRO A 135 -8.70 -0.24 -1.02
C PRO A 135 -8.35 1.24 -1.20
N SER A 136 -7.84 1.90 -0.15
CA SER A 136 -7.44 3.31 -0.24
C SER A 136 -6.29 3.53 -1.22
N ARG A 137 -5.35 2.57 -1.31
CA ARG A 137 -4.24 2.63 -2.27
C ARG A 137 -4.64 2.25 -3.68
N LEU A 138 -5.51 1.24 -3.86
CA LEU A 138 -6.07 0.93 -5.17
C LEU A 138 -6.84 2.13 -5.76
N THR A 139 -7.58 2.86 -4.92
CA THR A 139 -8.26 4.10 -5.33
C THR A 139 -7.28 5.14 -5.88
N LEU A 140 -6.10 5.28 -5.26
CA LEU A 140 -5.04 6.16 -5.75
C LEU A 140 -4.58 5.72 -7.15
N TYR A 141 -4.22 4.44 -7.31
CA TYR A 141 -3.68 3.93 -8.57
C TYR A 141 -4.70 3.93 -9.70
N ASP A 142 -5.97 3.66 -9.41
CA ASP A 142 -7.06 3.81 -10.36
C ASP A 142 -7.19 5.27 -10.84
N LYS A 143 -7.08 6.25 -9.94
CA LYS A 143 -7.10 7.67 -10.32
C LYS A 143 -5.91 8.05 -11.19
N VAL A 144 -4.73 7.54 -10.86
CA VAL A 144 -3.49 7.78 -11.61
C VAL A 144 -3.56 7.17 -13.01
N THR A 145 -4.01 5.93 -13.13
CA THR A 145 -4.11 5.21 -14.42
C THR A 145 -5.29 5.68 -15.29
N GLN A 146 -6.36 6.20 -14.69
CA GLN A 146 -7.48 6.81 -15.43
C GLN A 146 -7.18 8.26 -15.85
N SER A 147 -6.24 8.93 -15.21
CA SER A 147 -5.83 10.27 -15.58
C SER A 147 -5.04 10.28 -16.90
N SER A 148 -5.14 11.38 -17.66
CA SER A 148 -4.36 11.62 -18.88
C SER A 148 -2.84 11.73 -18.65
N ILE A 149 -2.38 11.55 -17.40
CA ILE A 149 -0.96 11.49 -17.02
C ILE A 149 -0.31 10.20 -17.54
N LEU A 150 -1.09 9.12 -17.74
CA LEU A 150 -0.61 7.83 -18.24
C LEU A 150 -1.46 7.32 -19.42
N PRO A 151 -1.38 7.94 -20.61
CA PRO A 151 -2.20 7.54 -21.76
C PRO A 151 -1.88 6.12 -22.27
N ASN A 152 -0.70 5.57 -21.95
CA ASN A 152 -0.19 4.32 -22.54
C ASN A 152 -0.38 3.06 -21.67
N LEU A 153 -0.92 3.14 -20.45
CA LEU A 153 -1.15 1.95 -19.61
C LEU A 153 -2.36 1.11 -20.06
N LYS A 154 -3.39 1.74 -20.64
CA LYS A 154 -4.59 1.03 -21.12
C LYS A 154 -4.37 0.20 -22.39
N GLN A 155 -3.25 0.34 -23.09
CA GLN A 155 -3.03 -0.33 -24.37
C GLN A 155 -2.28 -1.67 -24.28
N LYS A 156 -1.69 -2.05 -23.13
CA LYS A 156 -0.89 -3.29 -23.02
C LYS A 156 -1.61 -4.49 -22.38
N SER A 157 -2.83 -4.34 -21.86
CA SER A 157 -3.63 -5.46 -21.31
C SER A 157 -4.48 -6.20 -22.35
N HIS A 158 -4.42 -5.82 -23.62
CA HIS A 158 -5.01 -6.57 -24.73
C HIS A 158 -3.94 -7.08 -25.71
N VAL A 159 -3.11 -8.00 -25.24
CA VAL A 159 -2.54 -9.02 -26.13
C VAL A 159 -2.93 -10.39 -25.57
N LYS A 160 -4.15 -10.82 -25.92
CA LYS A 160 -4.45 -12.24 -25.98
C LYS A 160 -3.63 -12.81 -27.14
N LYS A 161 -2.78 -13.79 -26.86
CA LYS A 161 -2.57 -14.96 -27.72
C LYS A 161 -2.48 -16.18 -26.84
#